data_AF-A0A5E4IW33-F1
#
_entry.id   AF-A0A5E4IW33-F1
#
_cell.length_a   1.000
_cell.length_b   1.000
_cell.length_c   1.000
_cell.angle_alpha   90.00
_cell.angle_beta   90.00
_cell.angle_gamma   90.00
#
_symmetry.space_group_name_H-M   'P 1'
#
loop_
_entity.id
_entity.type
_entity.pdbx_description
1 polymer ?
#
loop_
_entity_poly.entity_id
_entity_poly.type
_entity_poly.pdbx_seq_one_letter_code
_entity_poly.pdbx_strand_id
1 'polypeptide(L)' 'MNDKKYFDNIQRIEEIISQLDDGSLTPKEAKELFENRKKLIEECESIINCYSGTIEEMDIVSAGR' A
#
# COMPACT_ATOMS: atom_id res chain seq x y z
N MET A 1 -10.51 11.12 -1.86
CA MET A 1 -9.85 10.46 -0.71
C MET A 1 -9.02 9.31 -1.25
N ASN A 2 -7.72 9.29 -0.93
CA ASN A 2 -6.83 8.20 -1.30
C ASN A 2 -7.13 6.91 -0.49
N ASP A 3 -8.02 6.99 0.50
CA ASP A 3 -8.41 5.88 1.38
C ASP A 3 -9.02 4.71 0.59
N LYS A 4 -9.85 4.98 -0.41
CA LYS A 4 -10.40 3.91 -1.26
C LYS A 4 -9.28 3.14 -1.97
N LYS A 5 -8.32 3.86 -2.56
CA LYS A 5 -7.17 3.25 -3.23
C LYS A 5 -6.29 2.47 -2.24
N TYR A 6 -6.11 3.00 -1.03
CA TYR A 6 -5.40 2.30 0.04
C TYR A 6 -6.08 0.96 0.39
N PHE A 7 -7.38 0.96 0.67
CA PHE A 7 -8.10 -0.28 1.00
C PHE A 7 -8.16 -1.27 -0.17
N ASP A 8 -8.34 -0.79 -1.40
CA ASP A 8 -8.29 -1.63 -2.60
C ASP A 8 -6.90 -2.29 -2.75
N ASN A 9 -5.82 -1.54 -2.50
CA ASN A 9 -4.45 -2.08 -2.53
C ASN A 9 -4.22 -3.11 -1.42
N ILE A 10 -4.74 -2.91 -0.20
CA ILE A 10 -4.66 -3.88 0.89
C ILE A 10 -5.37 -5.19 0.51
N GLN A 11 -6.60 -5.11 0.00
CA GLN A 11 -7.33 -6.30 -0.45
C GLN A 11 -6.53 -7.05 -1.53
N ARG A 12 -5.94 -6.32 -2.49
CA ARG A 12 -5.14 -6.95 -3.55
C ARG A 12 -3.87 -7.62 -3.01
N ILE A 13 -3.25 -7.06 -1.97
CA ILE A 13 -2.10 -7.67 -1.29
C ILE A 13 -2.51 -9.00 -0.64
N GLU A 14 -3.66 -9.06 0.04
CA GLU A 14 -4.18 -10.28 0.67
C GLU A 14 -4.49 -11.38 -0.36
N GLU A 15 -5.06 -11.00 -1.51
CA GLU A 15 -5.29 -11.92 -2.64
C GLU A 15 -3.99 -12.49 -3.19
N ILE A 16 -2.93 -11.68 -3.28
CA ILE A 16 -1.61 -12.14 -3.75
C ILE A 16 -0.99 -13.11 -2.73
N ILE A 17 -1.09 -12.82 -1.44
CA ILE A 17 -0.61 -13.74 -0.39
C ILE A 17 -1.33 -15.08 -0.50
N SER A 18 -2.65 -15.07 -0.66
CA SER A 18 -3.45 -16.29 -0.82
C SER A 18 -3.03 -17.11 -2.05
N GLN A 19 -2.73 -16.45 -3.18
CA GLN A 19 -2.23 -17.12 -4.39
C GLN A 19 -0.82 -17.71 -4.21
N LEU A 20 0.04 -17.04 -3.45
CA LEU A 20 1.39 -17.55 -3.15
C LEU A 20 1.33 -18.76 -2.20
N ASP A 21 0.43 -18.73 -1.22
CA ASP A 21 0.26 -19.81 -0.24
C ASP A 21 -0.40 -21.08 -0.84
N ASP A 22 -1.21 -20.94 -1.89
CA ASP A 22 -1.81 -22.06 -2.63
C ASP A 22 -0.76 -23.01 -3.25
N GLY A 23 0.45 -22.51 -3.51
CA GLY A 23 1.58 -23.34 -3.95
C GLY A 23 1.44 -23.94 -5.35
N SER A 24 0.40 -23.56 -6.11
CA SER A 24 0.16 -24.00 -7.49
C SER A 24 0.96 -23.23 -8.55
N LEU A 25 1.61 -22.14 -8.15
CA LEU A 25 2.35 -21.24 -9.03
C LEU A 25 3.74 -21.78 -9.36
N THR A 26 4.18 -21.54 -10.60
CA THR A 26 5.59 -21.73 -10.95
C THR A 26 6.47 -20.69 -10.24
N PRO A 27 7.78 -20.95 -10.07
CA PRO A 27 8.70 -19.98 -9.47
C PRO A 27 8.72 -18.62 -10.19
N LYS A 28 8.47 -18.62 -11.51
CA LYS A 28 8.41 -17.38 -12.29
C LYS A 28 7.16 -16.57 -11.96
N GLU A 29 5.99 -17.21 -11.92
CA GLU A 29 4.73 -16.56 -11.58
C GLU A 29 4.72 -16.05 -10.13
N ALA A 30 5.24 -16.86 -9.20
CA ALA A 30 5.40 -16.45 -7.81
C ALA A 30 6.30 -15.22 -7.66
N LYS A 31 7.40 -15.14 -8.43
CA LYS A 31 8.29 -13.97 -8.45
C LYS A 31 7.58 -12.73 -8.99
N GLU A 32 6.83 -12.86 -10.08
CA GLU A 32 6.08 -11.74 -10.66
C GLU A 32 5.01 -11.21 -9.68
N LEU A 33 4.27 -12.10 -9.02
CA LEU A 33 3.30 -11.72 -8.00
C LEU A 33 3.94 -11.06 -6.78
N PHE A 34 5.09 -11.55 -6.33
CA PHE A 34 5.83 -10.95 -5.22
C PHE A 34 6.31 -9.53 -5.53
N GLU A 35 6.85 -9.29 -6.73
CA GLU A 35 7.28 -7.95 -7.15
C GLU A 35 6.08 -7.00 -7.33
N ASN A 36 4.94 -7.50 -7.80
CA ASN A 36 3.70 -6.72 -7.87
C ASN A 36 3.20 -6.34 -6.46
N ARG A 37 3.26 -7.26 -5.49
CA ARG A 37 2.90 -7.00 -4.09
C ARG A 37 3.76 -5.88 -3.49
N LYS A 38 5.08 -5.85 -3.75
CA LYS A 38 5.96 -4.78 -3.27
C LYS A 38 5.50 -3.40 -3.72
N LYS A 39 5.16 -3.24 -5.00
CA LYS A 39 4.67 -1.96 -5.54
C LYS A 39 3.39 -1.50 -4.86
N LEU A 40 2.47 -2.42 -4.58
CA LEU A 40 1.23 -2.09 -3.85
C LEU A 40 1.51 -1.60 -2.42
N ILE A 41 2.51 -2.20 -1.75
CA ILE A 41 2.95 -1.76 -0.42
C ILE A 41 3.56 -0.35 -0.49
N GLU A 42 4.46 -0.09 -1.44
CA GLU A 42 5.05 1.24 -1.64
C GLU A 42 3.97 2.31 -1.92
N GLU A 43 2.94 1.97 -2.70
CA GLU A 43 1.82 2.88 -2.94
C GLU A 43 1.02 3.15 -1.66
N CYS A 44 0.78 2.13 -0.83
CA CYS A 44 0.13 2.29 0.47
C CYS A 44 0.94 3.19 1.41
N GLU A 45 2.26 3.00 1.48
CA GLU A 45 3.16 3.84 2.26
C GLU A 45 3.16 5.29 1.76
N SER A 46 3.16 5.50 0.44
CA SER A 46 3.06 6.83 -0.15
C SER A 46 1.75 7.54 0.24
N ILE A 47 0.62 6.82 0.23
CA ILE A 47 -0.67 7.37 0.66
C ILE A 47 -0.63 7.78 2.14
N ILE A 48 -0.09 6.93 3.02
CA ILE A 48 0.06 7.24 4.45
C ILE A 48 0.96 8.47 4.65
N ASN A 49 2.10 8.52 3.96
CA ASN A 49 3.05 9.62 4.07
C ASN A 49 2.44 10.95 3.61
N CYS A 50 1.61 10.95 2.57
CA CYS A 50 0.84 12.14 2.18
C CYS A 50 -0.07 12.64 3.31
N TYR A 51 -0.70 11.73 4.05
CA TYR A 51 -1.52 12.11 5.21
C TYR A 51 -0.66 12.63 6.37
N SER A 52 0.50 12.03 6.64
CA SER A 52 1.41 12.50 7.68
C SER A 52 1.91 13.93 7.40
N GLY A 53 2.30 14.22 6.14
CA GLY A 53 2.67 15.59 5.75
C GLY A 53 1.51 16.58 5.82
N THR A 54 0.29 16.14 5.50
CA THR A 54 -0.91 16.99 5.63
C THR A 54 -1.21 17.32 7.11
N ILE A 55 -0.95 16.39 8.04
CA ILE A 55 -1.10 16.62 9.49
C ILE A 55 -0.03 17.61 9.98
N GLU A 56 1.23 17.45 9.58
CA GLU A 56 2.32 18.37 9.94
C GLU A 56 2.05 19.81 9.46
N GLU A 57 1.49 19.99 8.26
CA GLU A 57 1.11 21.31 7.75
C GLU A 57 -0.05 21.95 8.56
N MET A 58 -1.02 21.15 9.02
CA MET A 58 -2.12 21.65 9.86
C MET A 58 -1.67 22.05 11.27
N ASP A 59 -0.70 21.33 11.85
CA ASP A 59 -0.11 21.68 13.16
C ASP A 59 0.68 22.99 13.10
N ILE A 60 1.40 23.26 12.00
CA ILE A 60 2.10 24.53 11.79
C ILE A 60 1.13 25.71 11.70
N VAL A 61 0.00 25.55 11.00
CA VAL A 61 -1.01 26.62 10.83
C VAL A 61 -1.74 26.93 12.15
N SER A 62 -1.90 25.94 13.03
CA SER A 62 -2.59 26.11 14.32
C SER A 62 -1.69 26.61 15.45
N ALA A 63 -0.38 26.35 15.40
CA ALA A 63 0.59 26.90 16.37
C ALA A 63 1.03 28.35 16.08
N GLY A 64 0.62 28.93 14.94
CA GLY A 64 0.98 30.28 14.50
C GLY A 64 0.03 31.43 14.91
N ARG A 65 -0.86 31.25 15.90
CA ARG A 65 -1.75 32.30 16.43
C ARG A 65 -1.60 32.52 17.91
#